data_AF-A0A936M3M5-F1
#
_entry.id   AF-A0A936M3M5-F1
#
_cell.length_a   1.000
_cell.length_b   1.000
_cell.length_c   1.000
_cell.angle_alpha   90.00
_cell.angle_beta   90.00
_cell.angle_gamma   90.00
#
_symmetry.space_group_name_H-M   'P 1'
#
loop_
_entity.id
_entity.type
_entity.pdbx_description
1 polymer ?
#
loop_
_entity_poly.entity_id
_entity_poly.type
_entity_poly.pdbx_seq_one_letter_code
_entity_poly.pdbx_strand_id
1 'polypeptide(L)'
;MNWSVTRRMFDATTKTDLIIEVWEKLDCESVGAAELMAIETALTERFGSAAVDSPMKIARLLADEGAELRHSEIMQMFIERNAFLPYEAPLRNILDLKDLASARSSIRRMENLRHRFTEDGDKEGLRLLREKAIAAKKRLSQQSTKIDPALAAEIAEWLTIWLQSPEVFEHWISLRQRSDDYLRRFGPGVSN
;
A
#
# COMPACT_ATOMS: atom_id res chain seq x y z
N MET A 1 -0.92 31.95 5.62
CA MET A 1 -0.43 32.59 6.86
C MET A 1 0.85 31.82 7.22
N ASN A 2 2.00 32.49 7.14
CA ASN A 2 3.34 31.87 7.11
C ASN A 2 3.87 31.77 8.53
N TRP A 3 4.05 30.55 9.05
CA TRP A 3 4.75 30.33 10.32
C TRP A 3 6.09 29.70 10.08
N SER A 4 7.16 30.45 10.37
CA SER A 4 8.52 29.95 10.41
C SER A 4 8.91 29.57 11.84
N VAL A 5 9.00 28.26 12.06
CA VAL A 5 9.88 27.48 12.96
C VAL A 5 10.38 28.15 14.25
N THR A 6 9.87 27.71 15.41
CA THR A 6 10.63 27.70 16.68
C THR A 6 10.22 26.50 17.53
N ARG A 7 11.22 25.74 18.00
CA ARG A 7 11.16 24.37 18.59
C ARG A 7 10.48 24.25 19.96
N ARG A 8 9.63 25.21 20.37
CA ARG A 8 9.10 25.29 21.75
C ARG A 8 7.67 25.81 21.80
N MET A 9 6.79 25.29 20.94
CA MET A 9 5.41 25.76 20.86
C MET A 9 4.41 24.88 21.61
N PHE A 10 4.76 23.64 21.99
CA PHE A 10 3.83 22.69 22.63
C PHE A 10 4.47 21.95 23.81
N ASP A 11 3.78 21.83 24.95
CA ASP A 11 4.27 21.17 26.16
C ASP A 11 3.94 19.67 26.21
N ALA A 12 3.00 19.20 25.37
CA ALA A 12 2.54 17.83 25.28
C ALA A 12 3.63 16.75 25.16
N THR A 13 3.69 15.80 26.10
CA THR A 13 4.66 14.68 26.02
C THR A 13 4.17 13.49 25.23
N THR A 14 2.84 13.34 25.08
CA THR A 14 2.22 12.27 24.29
C THR A 14 1.57 12.80 23.02
N LYS A 15 1.26 11.88 22.08
CA LYS A 15 0.55 12.23 20.84
C LYS A 15 -0.86 12.75 21.13
N THR A 16 -1.55 12.13 22.09
CA THR A 16 -2.89 12.52 22.52
C THR A 16 -2.89 13.93 23.07
N ASP A 17 -1.97 14.24 23.99
CA ASP A 17 -1.87 15.58 24.57
C ASP A 17 -1.57 16.62 23.49
N LEU A 18 -0.75 16.28 22.49
CA LEU A 18 -0.44 17.22 21.41
C LEU A 18 -1.66 17.50 20.53
N ILE A 19 -2.48 16.48 20.26
CA ILE A 19 -3.72 16.64 19.48
C ILE A 19 -4.65 17.62 20.19
N ILE A 20 -4.84 17.45 21.51
CA ILE A 20 -5.71 18.31 22.32
C ILE A 20 -5.12 19.72 22.41
N GLU A 21 -3.82 19.85 22.72
CA GLU A 21 -3.16 21.15 22.87
C GLU A 21 -3.16 21.97 21.57
N VAL A 22 -3.01 21.31 20.40
CA VAL A 22 -3.13 21.99 19.10
C VAL A 22 -4.56 22.44 18.88
N TRP A 23 -5.56 21.60 19.18
CA TRP A 23 -6.96 21.95 19.03
C TRP A 23 -7.36 23.14 19.91
N GLU A 24 -6.97 23.13 21.19
CA GLU A 24 -7.20 24.25 22.12
C GLU A 24 -6.58 25.56 21.60
N LYS A 25 -5.38 25.50 21.01
CA LYS A 25 -4.72 26.69 20.44
C LYS A 25 -5.30 27.17 19.12
N LEU A 26 -5.99 26.29 18.38
CA LEU A 26 -6.77 26.69 17.21
C LEU A 26 -8.03 27.47 17.62
N ASP A 27 -8.42 27.42 18.91
CA ASP A 27 -9.53 28.16 19.51
C ASP A 27 -10.83 27.98 18.70
N CYS A 28 -11.15 26.71 18.41
CA CYS A 28 -12.28 26.34 17.57
C CYS A 28 -13.14 25.26 18.24
N GLU A 29 -14.45 25.50 18.32
CA GLU A 29 -15.40 24.50 18.83
C GLU A 29 -15.72 23.44 17.77
N SER A 30 -15.62 23.81 16.49
CA SER A 30 -15.91 22.95 15.34
C SER A 30 -14.63 22.53 14.61
N VAL A 31 -14.46 21.23 14.40
CA VAL A 31 -13.29 20.62 13.77
C VAL A 31 -13.67 20.00 12.43
N GLY A 32 -12.91 20.32 11.39
CA GLY A 32 -13.05 19.78 10.04
C GLY A 32 -11.70 19.50 9.39
N ALA A 33 -11.64 19.58 8.06
CA ALA A 33 -10.45 19.17 7.32
C ALA A 33 -9.22 20.05 7.64
N ALA A 34 -9.40 21.37 7.75
CA ALA A 34 -8.31 22.30 7.96
C ALA A 34 -7.63 22.10 9.34
N GLU A 35 -8.42 21.90 10.38
CA GLU A 35 -7.93 21.72 11.75
C GLU A 35 -7.22 20.38 11.89
N LEU A 36 -7.76 19.31 11.29
CA LEU A 36 -7.08 18.02 11.25
C LEU A 36 -5.73 18.12 10.53
N MET A 37 -5.61 18.88 9.42
CA MET A 37 -4.31 19.10 8.77
C MET A 37 -3.30 19.83 9.66
N ALA A 38 -3.76 20.82 10.43
CA ALA A 38 -2.90 21.54 11.36
C ALA A 38 -2.38 20.61 12.48
N ILE A 39 -3.26 19.76 13.03
CA ILE A 39 -2.90 18.76 14.04
C ILE A 39 -1.92 17.72 13.47
N GLU A 40 -2.17 17.20 12.26
CA GLU A 40 -1.27 16.26 11.59
C GLU A 40 0.11 16.86 11.31
N THR A 41 0.15 18.14 10.96
CA THR A 41 1.41 18.87 10.74
C THR A 41 2.20 18.95 12.05
N ALA A 42 1.56 19.34 13.15
CA ALA A 42 2.20 19.38 14.47
C ALA A 42 2.69 17.99 14.93
N LEU A 43 1.89 16.94 14.72
CA LEU A 43 2.28 15.55 15.00
C LEU A 43 3.49 15.13 14.16
N THR A 44 3.51 15.47 12.88
CA THR A 44 4.62 15.15 11.97
C THR A 44 5.90 15.85 12.40
N GLU A 45 5.82 17.14 12.74
CA GLU A 45 6.97 17.94 13.18
C GLU A 45 7.57 17.44 14.49
N ARG A 46 6.73 16.97 15.43
CA ARG A 46 7.18 16.55 16.76
C ARG A 46 7.57 15.08 16.83
N PHE A 47 6.80 14.19 16.22
CA PHE A 47 6.93 12.73 16.38
C PHE A 47 7.25 11.99 15.07
N GLY A 48 7.29 12.69 13.94
CA GLY A 48 7.54 12.12 12.62
C GLY A 48 6.28 11.58 11.94
N SER A 49 6.37 11.35 10.63
CA SER A 49 5.22 10.95 9.80
C SER A 49 4.60 9.61 10.19
N ALA A 50 5.40 8.67 10.72
CA ALA A 50 4.91 7.37 11.19
C ALA A 50 4.03 7.46 12.45
N ALA A 51 4.05 8.60 13.15
CA ALA A 51 3.28 8.81 14.37
C ALA A 51 1.86 9.33 14.12
N VAL A 52 1.57 9.82 12.91
CA VAL A 52 0.30 10.44 12.52
C VAL A 52 -0.77 9.35 12.37
N ASP A 53 -1.79 9.43 13.21
CA ASP A 53 -2.96 8.55 13.16
C ASP A 53 -3.90 8.94 12.00
N SER A 54 -4.80 8.04 11.60
CA SER A 54 -5.83 8.33 10.58
C SER A 54 -6.71 9.53 10.97
N PRO A 55 -7.16 10.37 10.01
CA PRO A 55 -8.07 11.49 10.27
C PRO A 55 -9.29 11.11 11.10
N MET A 56 -9.84 9.91 10.89
CA MET A 56 -10.99 9.39 11.63
C MET A 56 -10.68 9.12 13.11
N LYS A 57 -9.46 8.69 13.41
CA LYS A 57 -9.02 8.40 14.77
C LYS A 57 -8.74 9.69 15.54
N ILE A 58 -8.14 10.68 14.88
CA ILE A 58 -7.92 12.02 15.45
C ILE A 58 -9.28 12.71 15.70
N ALA A 59 -10.18 12.69 14.72
CA ALA A 59 -11.52 13.27 14.87
C ALA A 59 -12.33 12.63 16.00
N ARG A 60 -12.26 11.30 16.15
CA ARG A 60 -12.91 10.60 17.26
C ARG A 60 -12.37 11.05 18.62
N LEU A 61 -11.04 11.14 18.75
CA LEU A 61 -10.42 11.61 19.99
C LEU A 61 -10.93 13.00 20.37
N LEU A 62 -10.97 13.93 19.41
CA LEU A 62 -11.45 15.29 19.65
C LEU A 62 -12.95 15.33 20.01
N ALA A 63 -13.76 14.48 19.40
CA ALA A 63 -15.18 14.36 19.75
C ALA A 63 -15.39 13.79 21.17
N ASP A 64 -14.55 12.83 21.58
CA ASP A 64 -14.57 12.29 22.94
C ASP A 64 -14.20 13.38 23.98
N GLU A 65 -13.39 14.38 23.59
CA GLU A 65 -13.04 15.58 24.38
C GLU A 65 -14.03 16.76 24.19
N GLY A 66 -15.08 16.59 23.37
CA GLY A 66 -16.18 17.55 23.25
C GLY A 66 -16.18 18.44 21.99
N ALA A 67 -15.29 18.22 21.03
CA ALA A 67 -15.29 18.97 19.77
C ALA A 67 -16.49 18.61 18.88
N GLU A 68 -17.11 19.61 18.25
CA GLU A 68 -18.14 19.39 17.24
C GLU A 68 -17.50 19.04 15.88
N LEU A 69 -17.92 17.93 15.27
CA LEU A 69 -17.30 17.45 14.04
C LEU A 69 -18.04 17.92 12.78
N ARG A 70 -17.31 18.55 11.84
CA ARG A 70 -17.76 18.73 10.46
C ARG A 70 -17.59 17.43 9.68
N HIS A 71 -18.48 16.48 9.95
CA HIS A 71 -18.41 15.11 9.44
C HIS A 71 -18.25 15.03 7.92
N SER A 72 -18.89 15.92 7.16
CA SER A 72 -18.78 15.96 5.70
C SER A 72 -17.35 16.28 5.24
N GLU A 73 -16.68 17.27 5.83
CA GLU A 73 -15.31 17.63 5.51
C GLU A 73 -14.31 16.55 5.92
N ILE A 74 -14.49 15.98 7.11
CA ILE A 74 -13.61 14.92 7.63
C ILE A 74 -13.78 13.66 6.79
N MET A 75 -15.01 13.30 6.40
CA MET A 75 -15.29 12.19 5.51
C MET A 75 -14.73 12.44 4.11
N GLN A 76 -14.89 13.64 3.56
CA GLN A 76 -14.33 14.00 2.26
C GLN A 76 -12.80 13.92 2.27
N MET A 77 -12.13 14.48 3.29
CA MET A 77 -10.69 14.35 3.49
C MET A 77 -10.27 12.88 3.58
N PHE A 78 -10.98 12.07 4.37
CA PHE A 78 -10.70 10.65 4.50
C PHE A 78 -10.88 9.97 3.15
N ILE A 79 -11.96 10.21 2.41
CA ILE A 79 -12.20 9.65 1.08
C ILE A 79 -11.12 10.09 0.10
N GLU A 80 -10.69 11.34 0.07
CA GLU A 80 -9.65 11.81 -0.87
C GLU A 80 -8.30 11.17 -0.57
N ARG A 81 -7.92 11.07 0.70
CA ARG A 81 -6.65 10.48 1.14
C ARG A 81 -6.66 8.96 1.10
N ASN A 82 -7.84 8.38 1.25
CA ASN A 82 -8.10 6.95 1.18
C ASN A 82 -8.83 6.58 -0.12
N ALA A 83 -8.81 7.44 -1.15
CA ALA A 83 -9.33 7.15 -2.48
C ALA A 83 -8.54 6.01 -3.15
N PHE A 84 -7.43 5.61 -2.51
CA PHE A 84 -6.65 4.41 -2.72
C PHE A 84 -7.28 3.11 -2.17
N LEU A 85 -8.38 3.17 -1.40
CA LEU A 85 -9.05 1.99 -0.84
C LEU A 85 -9.97 1.16 -1.76
N PRO A 86 -10.36 1.53 -3.01
CA PRO A 86 -11.00 0.56 -3.91
C PRO A 86 -10.00 -0.52 -4.35
N TYR A 87 -8.69 -0.24 -4.24
CA TYR A 87 -7.63 -1.18 -4.61
C TYR A 87 -7.07 -1.96 -3.44
N GLU A 88 -7.25 -1.49 -2.20
CA GLU A 88 -6.67 -2.16 -1.04
C GLU A 88 -7.19 -3.59 -0.92
N ALA A 89 -8.50 -3.80 -0.94
CA ALA A 89 -9.08 -5.13 -0.85
C ALA A 89 -8.62 -6.08 -1.99
N PRO A 90 -8.74 -5.72 -3.28
CA PRO A 90 -8.34 -6.63 -4.37
C PRO A 90 -6.82 -6.79 -4.50
N LEU A 91 -6.02 -5.79 -4.11
CA LEU A 91 -4.56 -5.86 -4.18
C LEU A 91 -3.89 -6.33 -2.89
N ARG A 92 -4.63 -6.48 -1.78
CA ARG A 92 -4.14 -7.07 -0.53
C ARG A 92 -4.01 -8.58 -0.73
N ASN A 93 -2.82 -9.11 -0.44
CA ASN A 93 -2.49 -10.52 -0.60
C ASN A 93 -2.67 -11.08 -2.02
N ILE A 94 -2.67 -10.22 -3.05
CA ILE A 94 -2.77 -10.67 -4.44
C ILE A 94 -1.62 -11.60 -4.85
N LEU A 95 -0.46 -11.39 -4.25
CA LEU A 95 0.79 -12.12 -4.47
C LEU A 95 1.08 -13.09 -3.33
N ASP A 96 1.04 -14.38 -3.62
CA ASP A 96 1.61 -15.47 -2.84
C ASP A 96 2.72 -16.13 -3.66
N LEU A 97 3.96 -15.96 -3.21
CA LEU A 97 5.19 -16.33 -3.95
C LEU A 97 6.00 -17.39 -3.21
N LYS A 98 5.35 -18.17 -2.34
CA LYS A 98 6.01 -19.21 -1.54
C LYS A 98 6.47 -20.42 -2.37
N ASP A 99 5.79 -20.69 -3.48
CA ASP A 99 6.06 -21.81 -4.39
C ASP A 99 5.58 -21.45 -5.82
N LEU A 100 5.95 -22.28 -6.81
CA LEU A 100 5.63 -22.07 -8.23
C LEU A 100 4.13 -22.13 -8.51
N ALA A 101 3.36 -22.97 -7.81
CA ALA A 101 1.92 -23.09 -8.05
C ALA A 101 1.15 -21.85 -7.55
N SER A 102 1.51 -21.37 -6.37
CA SER A 102 1.00 -20.16 -5.74
C SER A 102 1.40 -18.92 -6.54
N ALA A 103 2.64 -18.87 -7.05
CA ALA A 103 3.10 -17.79 -7.92
C ALA A 103 2.29 -17.73 -9.21
N ARG A 104 2.06 -18.88 -9.88
CA ARG A 104 1.24 -18.92 -11.11
C ARG A 104 -0.19 -18.46 -10.85
N SER A 105 -0.79 -18.92 -9.75
CA SER A 105 -2.13 -18.52 -9.35
C SER A 105 -2.21 -17.02 -9.05
N SER A 106 -1.16 -16.46 -8.45
CA SER A 106 -1.05 -15.01 -8.19
C SER A 106 -1.00 -14.20 -9.48
N ILE A 107 -0.17 -14.61 -10.45
CA ILE A 107 -0.07 -13.93 -11.75
C ILE A 107 -1.40 -13.99 -12.51
N ARG A 108 -2.12 -15.11 -12.44
CA ARG A 108 -3.49 -15.20 -13.01
C ARG A 108 -4.47 -14.24 -12.35
N ARG A 109 -4.45 -14.10 -11.03
CA ARG A 109 -5.28 -13.11 -10.33
C ARG A 109 -4.93 -11.68 -10.74
N MET A 110 -3.64 -11.39 -10.91
CA MET A 110 -3.19 -10.10 -11.42
C MET A 110 -3.69 -9.86 -12.84
N GLU A 111 -3.66 -10.86 -13.72
CA GLU A 111 -4.17 -10.73 -15.07
C GLU A 111 -5.67 -10.45 -15.11
N ASN A 112 -6.45 -11.15 -14.28
CA ASN A 112 -7.88 -10.88 -14.16
C ASN A 112 -8.16 -9.44 -13.69
N LEU A 113 -7.39 -8.93 -12.71
CA LEU A 113 -7.52 -7.53 -12.31
C LEU A 113 -7.08 -6.55 -13.40
N ARG A 114 -6.02 -6.88 -14.16
CA ARG A 114 -5.57 -6.06 -15.28
C ARG A 114 -6.66 -5.92 -16.33
N HIS A 115 -7.35 -7.01 -16.67
CA HIS A 115 -8.50 -6.98 -17.57
C HIS A 115 -9.61 -6.08 -17.05
N ARG A 116 -10.03 -6.26 -15.78
CA ARG A 116 -11.08 -5.43 -15.17
C ARG A 116 -10.71 -3.94 -15.16
N PHE A 117 -9.51 -3.59 -14.72
CA PHE A 117 -9.07 -2.19 -14.75
C PHE A 117 -8.95 -1.63 -16.18
N THR A 118 -8.63 -2.47 -17.17
CA THR A 118 -8.60 -2.05 -18.58
C THR A 118 -10.01 -1.78 -19.10
N GLU A 119 -10.97 -2.67 -18.81
CA GLU A 119 -12.38 -2.54 -19.17
C GLU A 119 -13.03 -1.31 -18.53
N ASP A 120 -12.71 -1.05 -17.27
CA ASP A 120 -13.21 0.09 -16.50
C ASP A 120 -12.51 1.41 -16.86
N GLY A 121 -11.49 1.39 -17.72
CA GLY A 121 -10.67 2.57 -18.06
C GLY A 121 -9.83 3.10 -16.87
N ASP A 122 -9.61 2.26 -15.88
CA ASP A 122 -9.00 2.58 -14.60
C ASP A 122 -7.46 2.59 -14.68
N LYS A 123 -6.92 3.75 -15.03
CA LYS A 123 -5.47 3.97 -15.15
C LYS A 123 -4.74 3.84 -13.82
N GLU A 124 -5.38 4.16 -12.71
CA GLU A 124 -4.75 4.14 -11.39
C GLU A 124 -4.66 2.72 -10.84
N GLY A 125 -5.71 1.91 -11.02
CA GLY A 125 -5.69 0.47 -10.74
C GLY A 125 -4.59 -0.25 -11.53
N LEU A 126 -4.42 0.09 -12.82
CA LEU A 126 -3.32 -0.43 -13.65
C LEU A 126 -1.94 -0.02 -13.13
N ARG A 127 -1.77 1.25 -12.73
CA ARG A 127 -0.52 1.77 -12.16
C ARG A 127 -0.15 1.02 -10.87
N LEU A 128 -1.08 0.91 -9.94
CA LEU A 128 -0.88 0.25 -8.64
C LEU A 128 -0.61 -1.25 -8.78
N LEU A 129 -1.30 -1.93 -9.70
CA LEU A 129 -1.05 -3.34 -10.00
C LEU A 129 0.37 -3.55 -10.54
N ARG A 130 0.82 -2.68 -11.46
CA ARG A 130 2.18 -2.69 -11.99
C ARG A 130 3.23 -2.44 -10.91
N GLU A 131 3.00 -1.49 -10.02
CA GLU A 131 3.90 -1.19 -8.89
C GLU A 131 4.04 -2.36 -7.93
N LYS A 132 2.95 -3.06 -7.62
CA LYS A 132 2.99 -4.27 -6.79
C LYS A 132 3.81 -5.39 -7.43
N ALA A 133 3.65 -5.61 -8.74
CA ALA A 133 4.45 -6.59 -9.47
C ALA A 133 5.95 -6.24 -9.47
N ILE A 134 6.29 -4.96 -9.66
CA ILE A 134 7.68 -4.46 -9.59
C ILE A 134 8.25 -4.64 -8.18
N ALA A 135 7.50 -4.25 -7.15
CA ALA A 135 7.91 -4.40 -5.75
C ALA A 135 8.14 -5.86 -5.38
N ALA A 136 7.29 -6.76 -5.86
CA ALA A 136 7.44 -8.21 -5.66
C ALA A 136 8.69 -8.77 -6.32
N LYS A 137 8.94 -8.41 -7.59
CA LYS A 137 10.16 -8.78 -8.31
C LYS A 137 11.41 -8.27 -7.58
N LYS A 138 11.39 -7.01 -7.14
CA LYS A 138 12.48 -6.41 -6.36
C LYS A 138 12.71 -7.16 -5.05
N ARG A 139 11.65 -7.54 -4.34
CA ARG A 139 11.74 -8.34 -3.10
C ARG A 139 12.43 -9.68 -3.34
N LEU A 140 12.09 -10.39 -4.41
CA LEU A 140 12.73 -11.66 -4.79
C LEU A 140 14.23 -11.51 -5.07
N SER A 141 14.67 -10.37 -5.62
CA SER A 141 16.09 -10.10 -5.89
C SER A 141 16.89 -9.58 -4.69
N GLN A 142 16.24 -8.89 -3.74
CA GLN A 142 16.92 -8.19 -2.65
C GLN A 142 16.97 -8.99 -1.35
N GLN A 143 15.96 -9.83 -1.12
CA GLN A 143 15.99 -10.69 0.04
C GLN A 143 16.77 -11.96 -0.31
N SER A 144 17.88 -12.19 0.41
CA SER A 144 18.39 -13.51 0.75
C SER A 144 17.32 -14.28 1.56
N THR A 145 16.18 -14.50 0.92
CA THR A 145 14.91 -14.87 1.54
C THR A 145 14.92 -16.33 1.96
N LYS A 146 14.03 -16.69 2.90
CA LYS A 146 13.65 -18.06 3.31
C LYS A 146 13.19 -19.00 2.15
N ILE A 147 13.35 -18.58 0.91
CA ILE A 147 12.89 -19.26 -0.30
C ILE A 147 14.15 -19.63 -1.09
N ASP A 148 14.16 -20.82 -1.66
CA ASP A 148 15.24 -21.28 -2.54
C ASP A 148 15.58 -20.21 -3.61
N PRO A 149 16.87 -19.81 -3.75
CA PRO A 149 17.30 -18.86 -4.77
C PRO A 149 16.88 -19.23 -6.20
N ALA A 150 16.88 -20.53 -6.54
CA ALA A 150 16.47 -20.97 -7.88
C ALA A 150 14.97 -20.75 -8.10
N LEU A 151 14.15 -21.05 -7.10
CA LEU A 151 12.72 -20.73 -7.07
C LEU A 151 12.46 -19.22 -7.16
N ALA A 152 13.18 -18.40 -6.38
CA ALA A 152 13.01 -16.95 -6.38
C ALA A 152 13.37 -16.34 -7.75
N ALA A 153 14.44 -16.82 -8.39
CA ALA A 153 14.84 -16.38 -9.73
C ALA A 153 13.80 -16.75 -10.80
N GLU A 154 13.24 -17.97 -10.73
CA GLU A 154 12.20 -18.42 -11.66
C GLU A 154 10.94 -17.55 -11.55
N ILE A 155 10.46 -17.30 -10.34
CA ILE A 155 9.29 -16.43 -10.11
C ILE A 155 9.56 -14.99 -10.59
N ALA A 156 10.78 -14.49 -10.40
CA ALA A 156 11.16 -13.16 -10.88
C ALA A 156 11.17 -13.08 -12.42
N GLU A 157 11.54 -14.15 -13.11
CA GLU A 157 11.43 -14.25 -14.57
C GLU A 157 9.95 -14.22 -15.00
N TRP A 158 9.09 -14.98 -14.33
CA TRP A 158 7.65 -14.98 -14.62
C TRP A 158 7.03 -13.59 -14.50
N LEU A 159 7.34 -12.88 -13.41
CA LEU A 159 6.91 -11.50 -13.21
C LEU A 159 7.49 -10.55 -14.26
N THR A 160 8.69 -10.82 -14.78
CA THR A 160 9.32 -10.02 -15.84
C THR A 160 8.57 -10.15 -17.15
N ILE A 161 8.27 -11.37 -17.57
CA ILE A 161 7.49 -11.63 -18.79
C ILE A 161 6.10 -11.00 -18.66
N TRP A 162 5.43 -11.17 -17.52
CA TRP A 162 4.11 -10.57 -17.29
C TRP A 162 4.16 -9.02 -17.29
N LEU A 163 5.21 -8.40 -16.75
CA LEU A 163 5.36 -6.94 -16.74
C LEU A 163 5.64 -6.33 -18.12
N GLN A 164 6.28 -7.10 -19.01
CA GLN A 164 6.64 -6.69 -20.37
C GLN A 164 5.51 -6.95 -21.35
N SER A 165 4.90 -8.13 -21.28
CA SER A 165 3.90 -8.63 -22.21
C SER A 165 2.91 -9.57 -21.48
N PRO A 166 1.97 -9.02 -20.69
CA PRO A 166 1.03 -9.82 -19.91
C PRO A 166 0.19 -10.77 -20.77
N GLU A 167 -0.18 -10.35 -21.98
CA GLU A 167 -0.97 -11.11 -22.94
C GLU A 167 -0.29 -12.39 -23.45
N VAL A 168 1.04 -12.46 -23.46
CA VAL A 168 1.77 -13.67 -23.92
C VAL A 168 2.11 -14.61 -22.77
N PHE A 169 1.91 -14.19 -21.52
CA PHE A 169 2.37 -14.91 -20.34
C PHE A 169 1.85 -16.35 -20.28
N GLU A 170 0.54 -16.59 -20.49
CA GLU A 170 -0.04 -17.94 -20.41
C GLU A 170 0.52 -18.89 -21.49
N HIS A 171 0.83 -18.38 -22.67
CA HIS A 171 1.47 -19.17 -23.71
C HIS A 171 2.93 -19.45 -23.36
N TRP A 172 3.67 -18.41 -22.96
CA TRP A 172 5.07 -18.51 -22.57
C TRP A 172 5.27 -19.49 -21.41
N ILE A 173 4.46 -19.39 -20.34
CA ILE A 173 4.60 -20.27 -19.17
C ILE A 173 4.33 -21.74 -19.52
N SER A 174 3.39 -21.98 -20.45
CA SER A 174 3.08 -23.33 -20.92
C SER A 174 4.25 -23.97 -21.68
N LEU A 175 5.05 -23.18 -22.41
CA LEU A 175 6.29 -23.63 -23.04
C LEU A 175 7.42 -23.77 -22.02
N ARG A 176 7.58 -22.78 -21.12
CA ARG A 176 8.62 -22.78 -20.08
C ARG A 176 8.54 -24.02 -19.20
N GLN A 177 7.35 -24.44 -18.80
CA GLN A 177 7.16 -25.63 -17.96
C GLN A 177 7.47 -26.96 -18.65
N ARG A 178 7.59 -26.97 -19.98
CA ARG A 178 7.95 -28.14 -20.78
C ARG A 178 9.43 -28.15 -21.18
N SER A 179 10.18 -27.10 -20.86
CA SER A 179 11.59 -27.02 -21.26
C SER A 179 12.46 -27.91 -20.38
N ASP A 180 13.52 -28.46 -20.99
CA ASP A 180 14.45 -29.36 -20.29
C ASP A 180 15.07 -28.71 -19.06
N ASP A 181 15.41 -27.43 -19.14
CA ASP A 181 15.94 -26.67 -18.00
C ASP A 181 14.93 -26.61 -16.84
N TYR A 182 13.65 -26.37 -17.13
CA TYR A 182 12.62 -26.32 -16.10
C TYR A 182 12.42 -27.69 -15.47
N LEU A 183 12.33 -28.74 -16.28
CA LEU A 183 12.14 -30.11 -15.80
C LEU A 183 13.32 -30.60 -14.96
N ARG A 184 14.55 -30.19 -15.30
CA ARG A 184 15.74 -30.50 -14.49
C ARG A 184 15.73 -29.83 -13.12
N ARG A 185 15.17 -28.61 -13.02
CA ARG A 185 15.19 -27.79 -11.81
C ARG A 185 13.96 -27.99 -10.92
N PHE A 186 12.81 -28.28 -11.51
CA PHE A 186 11.50 -28.26 -10.85
C PHE A 186 10.59 -29.42 -11.28
N GLY A 187 11.09 -30.35 -12.08
CA GLY A 187 10.31 -31.49 -12.57
C GLY A 187 10.00 -32.54 -11.49
N PRO A 188 9.10 -33.48 -11.79
CA PRO A 188 8.74 -34.56 -10.87
C PRO A 188 9.96 -35.42 -10.53
N GLY A 189 10.36 -35.44 -9.26
CA GLY A 189 11.55 -36.14 -8.76
C GLY A 189 12.62 -35.24 -8.16
N VAL A 190 12.50 -33.91 -8.32
CA VAL A 190 13.35 -32.93 -7.62
C VAL A 190 12.62 -32.48 -6.35
N SER A 191 13.12 -32.86 -5.18
CA SER A 191 12.61 -32.36 -3.89
C SER A 191 13.00 -30.88 -3.75
N ASN A 192 12.01 -29.98 -3.78
CA ASN A 192 12.17 -28.54 -3.56
C ASN A 192 11.28 -28.08 -2.41
#